data_AF-A0A1G8SRB8-F1
#
_entry.id   AF-A0A1G8SRB8-F1
#
_cell.length_a   1.000
_cell.length_b   1.000
_cell.length_c   1.000
_cell.angle_alpha   90.00
_cell.angle_beta   90.00
_cell.angle_gamma   90.00
#
_symmetry.space_group_name_H-M   'P 1'
#
loop_
_entity.id
_entity.type
_entity.pdbx_description
1 polymer ?
#
loop_
_entity_poly.entity_id
_entity_poly.type
_entity_poly.pdbx_seq_one_letter_code
_entity_poly.pdbx_strand_id
1 'polypeptide(L)' 'MEIRDPLYREIADIIVETDERPPRMVVQEILERLQSLPPR' A
#
# COMPACT_ATOMS: atom_id res chain seq x y z
N MET A 1 7.52 -3.77 14.90
CA MET A 1 7.56 -3.69 13.42
C MET A 1 8.93 -3.99 12.82
N GLU A 2 10.04 -3.75 13.53
CA GLU A 2 11.41 -3.70 12.97
C GLU A 2 11.88 -4.93 12.16
N ILE A 3 11.46 -6.15 12.53
CA ILE A 3 11.88 -7.36 11.79
C ILE A 3 11.06 -7.58 10.51
N ARG A 4 9.77 -7.21 10.52
CA ARG A 4 8.85 -7.53 9.41
C ARG A 4 8.67 -6.39 8.43
N ASP A 5 8.81 -5.15 8.88
CA ASP A 5 8.68 -3.97 8.03
C ASP A 5 9.65 -4.00 6.82
N PRO A 6 10.94 -4.38 6.97
CA PRO A 6 11.83 -4.54 5.83
C PRO A 6 11.32 -5.58 4.82
N LEU A 7 10.79 -6.71 5.30
CA LEU A 7 10.28 -7.78 4.45
C LEU A 7 9.02 -7.38 3.69
N TYR A 8 8.10 -6.64 4.35
CA TYR A 8 6.90 -6.13 3.69
C TYR A 8 7.24 -5.10 2.62
N ARG A 9 8.25 -4.24 2.86
CA ARG A 9 8.70 -3.24 1.88
C ARG A 9 9.44 -3.84 0.70
N GLU A 10 10.20 -4.91 0.93
CA GLU A 10 10.99 -5.57 -0.11
C GLU A 10 10.12 -6.13 -1.25
N ILE A 11 8.96 -6.69 -0.92
CA ILE A 11 8.09 -7.38 -1.89
C ILE A 11 6.90 -6.54 -2.38
N ALA A 12 6.62 -5.40 -1.75
CA ALA A 12 5.43 -4.62 -2.05
C ALA A 12 5.63 -3.74 -3.29
N ASP A 13 4.77 -3.92 -4.30
CA ASP A 13 4.66 -2.96 -5.40
C ASP A 13 4.10 -1.61 -4.92
N ILE A 14 3.26 -1.65 -3.89
CA ILE A 14 2.57 -0.48 -3.33
C ILE A 14 2.58 -0.58 -1.81
N ILE A 15 2.97 0.51 -1.15
CA ILE A 15 2.87 0.71 0.31
C ILE A 15 1.86 1.84 0.57
N VAL A 16 0.89 1.59 1.45
CA VAL A 16 -0.14 2.55 1.85
C VAL A 16 -0.14 2.69 3.36
N GLU A 17 -0.07 3.92 3.86
CA GLU A 17 -0.19 4.22 5.28
C GLU A 17 -1.66 4.28 5.70
N THR A 18 -2.01 3.53 6.75
CA THR A 18 -3.41 3.30 7.14
C THR A 18 -3.81 3.94 8.47
N ASP A 19 -2.85 4.43 9.25
CA ASP A 19 -3.14 4.93 10.60
C ASP A 19 -4.05 6.16 10.55
N GLU A 20 -5.06 6.16 11.44
CA GLU A 20 -6.05 7.24 11.62
C GLU A 20 -6.96 7.53 10.40
N ARG A 21 -6.91 6.71 9.35
CA ARG A 21 -7.71 6.90 8.13
C ARG A 21 -8.92 5.95 8.10
N PRO A 22 -10.12 6.42 7.68
CA PRO A 22 -11.26 5.56 7.44
C PRO A 22 -10.93 4.48 6.39
N PRO A 23 -11.38 3.22 6.57
CA PRO A 23 -11.09 2.14 5.63
C PRO A 23 -11.43 2.46 4.18
N ARG A 24 -12.52 3.20 3.94
CA ARG A 24 -12.92 3.63 2.59
C ARG A 24 -11.86 4.49 1.89
N MET A 25 -11.17 5.37 2.62
CA MET A 25 -10.12 6.21 2.02
C MET A 25 -8.89 5.38 1.67
N VAL A 26 -8.51 4.42 2.53
CA VAL A 26 -7.42 3.49 2.26
C VAL A 26 -7.70 2.68 0.99
N VAL A 27 -8.93 2.16 0.85
CA VAL A 27 -9.35 1.40 -0.34
C VAL A 27 -9.30 2.27 -1.60
N GLN A 28 -9.77 3.52 -1.53
CA GLN A 28 -9.72 4.44 -2.68
C GLN A 28 -8.28 4.67 -3.15
N GLU A 29 -7.36 4.92 -2.22
CA GLU A 29 -5.94 5.10 -2.56
C GLU A 29 -5.33 3.84 -3.18
N ILE A 30 -5.66 2.64 -2.65
CA ILE A 30 -5.19 1.38 -3.25
C ILE A 30 -5.67 1.29 -4.70
N LEU A 31 -6.94 1.56 -4.97
CA LEU A 31 -7.51 1.49 -6.33
C LEU A 31 -6.84 2.51 -7.27
N GLU A 32 -6.60 3.73 -6.80
CA GLU A 32 -5.93 4.79 -7.58
C GLU A 32 -4.48 4.39 -7.92
N ARG A 33 -3.73 3.86 -6.96
CA ARG A 33 -2.34 3.41 -7.19
C ARG A 33 -2.27 2.18 -8.09
N LEU A 34 -3.24 1.26 -8.00
CA LEU A 34 -3.30 0.10 -8.90
C LEU A 34 -3.52 0.52 -10.36
N GLN A 35 -4.27 1.59 -10.62
CA GLN A 35 -4.50 2.09 -11.98
C GLN A 35 -3.26 2.74 -12.60
N SER A 36 -2.34 3.24 -11.79
CA SER A 36 -1.08 3.86 -12.26
C SER A 36 0.07 2.88 -12.38
N LEU A 37 -0.10 1.63 -11.95
CA LEU A 37 0.91 0.60 -12.14
C LEU A 37 1.08 0.27 -13.64
N PRO A 38 2.32 0.08 -14.10
CA PRO A 38 2.55 -0.41 -15.45
C PRO A 38 1.94 -1.82 -15.61
N PRO A 39 1.47 -2.19 -16.82
CA PRO A 39 1.10 -3.56 -17.10
C PRO A 39 2.31 -4.48 -16.85
N ARG A 40 2.05 -5.61 -16.17
CA ARG A 40 3.07 -6.61 -15.81
C ARG A 40 3.49 -7.46 -17.01
#